data_AF-A0A9Y2B815-F1
#
_entry.id   AF-A0A9Y2B815-F1
#
_cell.length_a   1.000
_cell.length_b   1.000
_cell.length_c   1.000
_cell.angle_alpha   90.00
_cell.angle_beta   90.00
_cell.angle_gamma   90.00
#
_symmetry.space_group_name_H-M   'P 1'
#
loop_
_entity.id
_entity.type
_entity.pdbx_description
1 polymer ?
#
loop_
_entity_poly.entity_id
_entity_poly.type
_entity_poly.pdbx_seq_one_letter_code
_entity_poly.pdbx_strand_id
1 'polypeptide(L)'
;MEKSLPHTALTGAALVFLYVALYDLSDWIVGTEAFRGTAGIIFLPAFIRLLGFLLIGYWVIPALFVAGLFCVDLGLGLGGKVVVSAFIAVGGPLGAFIAAKLSGLQPSLSNLTPMRLLLLSAFCSAGNAVFYHLGLNYAGVGGHSDIFMHLVVFAGDMVGTWAAIYFIKLSLEMFLKWRSNY
;
A
#
# COMPACT_ATOMS: atom_id res chain seq x y z
N MET A 1 -20.66 12.72 1.94
CA MET A 1 -21.67 11.64 1.92
C MET A 1 -21.10 10.51 2.77
N GLU A 2 -21.64 10.31 3.96
CA GLU A 2 -21.19 9.25 4.88
C GLU A 2 -21.55 7.90 4.25
N LYS A 3 -20.54 7.09 3.87
CA LYS A 3 -20.78 5.78 3.26
C LYS A 3 -21.37 4.86 4.33
N SER A 4 -22.41 4.10 3.96
CA SER A 4 -23.04 3.17 4.89
C SER A 4 -22.04 2.12 5.37
N LEU A 5 -22.11 1.77 6.66
CA LEU A 5 -21.26 0.75 7.29
C LEU A 5 -21.10 -0.55 6.46
N PRO A 6 -22.16 -1.15 5.86
CA PRO A 6 -22.01 -2.36 5.05
C PRO A 6 -21.20 -2.14 3.77
N HIS A 7 -21.31 -0.97 3.12
CA HIS A 7 -20.51 -0.66 1.94
C HIS A 7 -19.03 -0.56 2.30
N THR A 8 -18.70 0.08 3.43
CA THR A 8 -17.33 0.20 3.91
C THR A 8 -16.74 -1.17 4.26
N ALA A 9 -17.50 -2.04 4.92
CA ALA A 9 -17.08 -3.41 5.24
C ALA A 9 -16.81 -4.26 4.00
N LEU A 10 -17.72 -4.24 3.01
CA LEU A 10 -17.54 -4.95 1.75
C LEU A 10 -16.32 -4.46 0.97
N THR A 11 -16.14 -3.13 0.91
CA THR A 11 -14.97 -2.52 0.26
C THR A 11 -13.69 -2.93 0.99
N GLY A 12 -13.69 -2.89 2.33
CA GLY A 12 -12.57 -3.35 3.15
C GLY A 12 -12.20 -4.80 2.85
N ALA A 13 -13.17 -5.72 2.84
CA ALA A 13 -12.93 -7.13 2.53
C ALA A 13 -12.34 -7.34 1.12
N ALA A 14 -12.86 -6.62 0.13
CA ALA A 14 -12.31 -6.65 -1.23
C ALA A 14 -10.86 -6.14 -1.27
N LEU A 15 -10.55 -5.08 -0.50
CA LEU A 15 -9.20 -4.55 -0.39
C LEU A 15 -8.25 -5.54 0.31
N VAL A 16 -8.70 -6.29 1.32
CA VAL A 16 -7.91 -7.36 1.93
C VAL A 16 -7.51 -8.38 0.89
N PHE A 17 -8.49 -8.93 0.16
CA PHE A 17 -8.25 -9.95 -0.85
C PHE A 17 -7.29 -9.44 -1.94
N LEU A 18 -7.53 -8.23 -2.44
CA LEU A 18 -6.71 -7.62 -3.48
C LEU A 18 -5.28 -7.32 -2.99
N TYR A 19 -5.12 -6.90 -1.72
CA TYR A 19 -3.81 -6.69 -1.12
C TYR A 19 -3.00 -7.99 -1.10
N VAL A 20 -3.61 -9.08 -0.60
CA VAL A 20 -2.96 -10.40 -0.53
C VAL A 20 -2.63 -10.92 -1.93
N ALA A 21 -3.56 -10.84 -2.87
CA ALA A 21 -3.33 -11.27 -4.24
C ALA A 21 -2.18 -10.49 -4.92
N LEU A 22 -2.10 -9.17 -4.70
CA LEU A 22 -1.00 -8.36 -5.24
C LEU A 22 0.31 -8.60 -4.50
N TYR A 23 0.27 -9.05 -3.24
CA TYR A 23 1.47 -9.44 -2.50
C TYR A 23 2.05 -10.71 -3.12
N ASP A 24 1.23 -11.75 -3.30
CA ASP A 24 1.63 -13.00 -3.92
C ASP A 24 2.11 -12.79 -5.37
N LEU A 25 1.45 -11.88 -6.11
CA LEU A 25 1.88 -11.49 -7.45
C LEU A 25 3.23 -10.77 -7.44
N SER A 26 3.47 -9.89 -6.46
CA SER A 26 4.76 -9.20 -6.33
C SER A 26 5.87 -10.21 -6.04
N ASP A 27 5.61 -11.17 -5.17
CA ASP A 27 6.55 -12.25 -4.85
C ASP A 27 6.82 -13.14 -6.07
N TRP A 28 5.79 -13.48 -6.85
CA TRP A 28 5.94 -14.25 -8.09
C TRP A 28 6.77 -13.53 -9.17
N ILE A 29 6.59 -12.21 -9.33
CA ILE A 29 7.32 -11.43 -10.34
C ILE A 29 8.78 -11.21 -9.95
N VAL A 30 9.04 -10.93 -8.67
CA VAL A 30 10.36 -10.47 -8.18
C VAL A 30 11.21 -11.62 -7.63
N GLY A 31 10.59 -12.72 -7.19
CA GLY A 31 11.25 -13.89 -6.62
C GLY A 31 11.52 -13.78 -5.12
N THR A 32 11.31 -14.91 -4.43
CA THR A 32 11.40 -15.10 -2.97
C THR A 32 12.80 -14.82 -2.38
N GLU A 33 13.86 -14.87 -3.20
CA GLU A 33 15.25 -14.66 -2.78
C GLU A 33 15.57 -13.19 -2.42
N ALA A 34 14.77 -12.22 -2.90
CA ALA A 34 14.92 -10.81 -2.52
C ALA A 34 14.31 -10.49 -1.13
N PHE A 35 13.37 -11.31 -0.65
CA PHE A 35 12.59 -11.04 0.56
C PHE A 35 13.33 -11.29 1.89
N ARG A 36 14.53 -11.87 1.87
CA ARG A 36 15.42 -12.03 3.03
C ARG A 36 16.19 -10.74 3.41
N GLY A 37 15.50 -9.60 3.41
CA GLY A 37 16.01 -8.37 4.04
C GLY A 37 16.10 -7.11 3.17
N THR A 38 15.76 -7.17 1.88
CA THR A 38 15.74 -5.98 1.01
C THR A 38 14.45 -5.94 0.21
N ALA A 39 13.57 -4.98 0.51
CA ALA A 39 12.28 -4.85 -0.18
C ALA A 39 12.46 -4.91 -1.71
N GLY A 40 11.69 -5.77 -2.37
CA GLY A 40 11.71 -5.88 -3.83
C GLY A 40 11.52 -4.52 -4.50
N ILE A 41 12.16 -4.32 -5.64
CA ILE A 41 12.13 -3.05 -6.39
C ILE A 41 10.69 -2.63 -6.76
N ILE A 42 9.74 -3.58 -6.76
CA ILE A 42 8.33 -3.34 -7.09
C ILE A 42 7.45 -4.00 -6.02
N PHE A 43 6.74 -3.19 -5.21
CA PHE A 43 5.79 -3.68 -4.21
C PHE A 43 4.36 -3.25 -4.55
N LEU A 44 3.62 -4.09 -5.29
CA LEU A 44 2.29 -3.75 -5.78
C LEU A 44 1.25 -3.44 -4.69
N PRO A 45 1.26 -4.08 -3.49
CA PRO A 45 0.25 -3.78 -2.46
C PRO A 45 0.31 -2.34 -1.93
N ALA A 46 1.39 -1.59 -2.18
CA ALA A 46 1.47 -0.16 -1.89
C ALA A 46 0.33 0.63 -2.55
N PHE A 47 -0.05 0.24 -3.77
CA PHE A 47 -1.19 0.82 -4.47
C PHE A 47 -2.50 0.68 -3.67
N ILE A 48 -2.71 -0.47 -3.02
CA ILE A 48 -3.93 -0.76 -2.26
C ILE A 48 -4.02 0.07 -0.99
N ARG A 49 -2.88 0.39 -0.35
CA ARG A 49 -2.87 1.31 0.80
C ARG A 49 -3.39 2.69 0.40
N LEU A 50 -2.89 3.21 -0.72
CA LEU A 50 -3.31 4.50 -1.26
C LEU A 50 -4.76 4.47 -1.76
N LEU A 51 -5.12 3.47 -2.57
CA LEU A 51 -6.46 3.29 -3.11
C LEU A 51 -7.50 3.15 -1.99
N GLY A 52 -7.20 2.32 -0.99
CA GLY A 52 -8.09 2.11 0.14
C GLY A 52 -8.29 3.38 0.97
N PHE A 53 -7.23 4.16 1.21
CA PHE A 53 -7.37 5.48 1.83
C PHE A 53 -8.27 6.42 1.00
N LEU A 54 -8.15 6.43 -0.32
CA LEU A 54 -8.99 7.25 -1.20
C LEU A 54 -10.44 6.77 -1.27
N LEU A 55 -10.70 5.48 -1.06
CA LEU A 55 -12.04 4.89 -1.13
C LEU A 55 -12.80 4.99 0.18
N ILE A 56 -12.17 4.64 1.31
CA ILE A 56 -12.84 4.51 2.61
C ILE A 56 -12.15 5.31 3.72
N GLY A 57 -11.15 6.14 3.39
CA GLY A 57 -10.43 6.94 4.38
C GLY A 57 -9.71 6.05 5.39
N TYR A 58 -9.80 6.43 6.67
CA TYR A 58 -9.17 5.69 7.77
C TYR A 58 -9.73 4.29 8.01
N TRP A 59 -10.93 3.98 7.51
CA TRP A 59 -11.50 2.64 7.60
C TRP A 59 -10.71 1.59 6.80
N VAL A 60 -9.70 2.01 6.03
CA VAL A 60 -8.73 1.12 5.40
C VAL A 60 -7.80 0.45 6.41
N ILE A 61 -7.53 1.07 7.57
CA ILE A 61 -6.53 0.58 8.53
C ILE A 61 -6.85 -0.85 9.01
N PRO A 62 -8.08 -1.20 9.46
CA PRO A 62 -8.41 -2.57 9.82
C PRO A 62 -8.24 -3.56 8.67
N ALA A 63 -8.58 -3.17 7.43
CA ALA A 63 -8.40 -4.03 6.26
C ALA A 63 -6.91 -4.30 6.00
N LEU A 64 -6.07 -3.26 6.02
CA LEU A 64 -4.63 -3.42 5.84
C LEU A 64 -3.99 -4.22 6.98
N PHE A 65 -4.49 -4.10 8.20
CA PHE A 65 -4.02 -4.89 9.32
C PHE A 65 -4.31 -6.38 9.09
N VAL A 66 -5.54 -6.73 8.74
CA VAL A 66 -5.92 -8.11 8.41
C VAL A 66 -5.09 -8.64 7.25
N ALA A 67 -4.92 -7.87 6.17
CA ALA A 67 -4.08 -8.25 5.05
C ALA A 67 -2.61 -8.47 5.46
N GLY A 68 -2.07 -7.60 6.31
CA GLY A 68 -0.72 -7.73 6.88
C GLY A 68 -0.54 -9.03 7.67
N LEU A 69 -1.55 -9.48 8.40
CA LEU A 69 -1.51 -10.78 9.09
C LEU A 69 -1.44 -11.99 8.13
N PHE A 70 -1.77 -11.83 6.86
CA PHE A 70 -1.53 -12.88 5.86
C PHE A 70 -0.17 -12.72 5.20
N CYS A 71 0.23 -11.49 4.88
CA CYS A 71 1.42 -11.21 4.05
C CYS A 71 2.73 -11.08 4.82
N VAL A 72 2.72 -10.64 6.09
CA VAL A 72 3.96 -10.45 6.84
C VAL A 72 4.50 -11.82 7.27
N ASP A 73 5.52 -12.30 6.56
CA ASP A 73 6.23 -13.53 6.88
C ASP A 73 7.75 -13.31 6.86
N LEU A 74 8.24 -12.61 7.88
CA LEU A 74 9.65 -12.23 8.02
C LEU A 74 10.43 -13.23 8.92
N GLY A 75 9.95 -14.47 9.07
CA GLY A 75 10.45 -15.40 10.08
C GLY A 75 10.17 -14.94 11.52
N LEU A 76 9.23 -14.00 11.69
CA LEU A 76 8.81 -13.45 12.97
C LEU A 76 7.84 -14.40 13.68
N GLY A 77 7.96 -14.49 15.01
CA GLY A 77 6.89 -15.06 15.83
C GLY A 77 5.58 -14.26 15.70
N LEU A 78 4.45 -14.86 16.10
CA LEU A 78 3.12 -14.27 15.98
C LEU A 78 3.05 -12.84 16.54
N GLY A 79 3.72 -12.56 17.67
CA GLY A 79 3.79 -11.23 18.27
C GLY A 79 4.46 -10.19 17.36
N GLY A 80 5.64 -10.51 16.79
CA GLY A 80 6.34 -9.61 15.88
C GLY A 80 5.54 -9.36 14.60
N LYS A 81 4.88 -10.40 14.08
CA LYS A 81 3.99 -10.30 12.92
C LYS A 81 2.82 -9.35 13.17
N VAL A 82 2.17 -9.44 14.34
CA VAL A 82 1.08 -8.53 14.74
C VAL A 82 1.58 -7.09 14.85
N VAL A 83 2.74 -6.88 15.50
CA VAL A 83 3.33 -5.54 15.66
C VAL A 83 3.64 -4.92 14.31
N VAL A 84 4.42 -5.59 13.47
CA VAL A 84 4.80 -5.07 12.14
C VAL A 84 3.57 -4.80 11.27
N SER A 85 2.58 -5.71 11.28
CA SER A 85 1.32 -5.52 10.55
C SER A 85 0.55 -4.29 11.02
N ALA A 86 0.51 -4.03 12.34
CA ALA A 86 -0.15 -2.85 12.89
C ALA A 86 0.54 -1.54 12.43
N PHE A 87 1.87 -1.51 12.45
CA PHE A 87 2.63 -0.35 12.00
C PHE A 87 2.42 -0.09 10.50
N ILE A 88 2.55 -1.10 9.63
CA ILE A 88 2.33 -0.98 8.18
C ILE A 88 0.89 -0.51 7.88
N ALA A 89 -0.10 -1.07 8.57
CA ALA A 89 -1.51 -0.75 8.36
C ALA A 89 -1.82 0.73 8.64
N VAL A 90 -1.06 1.36 9.53
CA VAL A 90 -1.25 2.76 9.94
C VAL A 90 -0.35 3.69 9.12
N GLY A 91 0.90 3.33 8.88
CA GLY A 91 1.91 4.21 8.30
C GLY A 91 1.57 4.76 6.92
N GLY A 92 1.16 3.89 5.99
CA GLY A 92 0.76 4.29 4.64
C GLY A 92 -0.42 5.28 4.65
N PRO A 93 -1.57 4.91 5.25
CA PRO A 93 -2.73 5.80 5.34
C PRO A 93 -2.45 7.13 6.07
N LEU A 94 -1.61 7.13 7.12
CA LEU A 94 -1.21 8.37 7.78
C LEU A 94 -0.42 9.29 6.85
N GLY A 95 0.54 8.73 6.11
CA GLY A 95 1.28 9.48 5.10
C GLY A 95 0.34 10.09 4.06
N ALA A 96 -0.55 9.28 3.48
CA ALA A 96 -1.55 9.75 2.54
C ALA A 96 -2.44 10.85 3.12
N PHE A 97 -2.83 10.75 4.40
CA PHE A 97 -3.61 11.78 5.08
C PHE A 97 -2.86 13.10 5.22
N ILE A 98 -1.58 13.07 5.60
CA ILE A 98 -0.76 14.29 5.71
C ILE A 98 -0.71 14.98 4.34
N ALA A 99 -0.43 14.23 3.27
CA ALA A 99 -0.46 14.75 1.91
C ALA A 99 -1.83 15.33 1.52
N ALA A 100 -2.93 14.64 1.85
CA ALA A 100 -4.28 15.12 1.58
C ALA A 100 -4.54 16.45 2.32
N LYS A 101 -4.15 16.56 3.59
CA LYS A 101 -4.31 17.78 4.38
C LYS A 101 -3.47 18.94 3.84
N LEU A 102 -2.22 18.69 3.46
CA LEU A 102 -1.32 19.70 2.88
C LEU A 102 -1.80 20.20 1.52
N SER A 103 -2.47 19.36 0.74
CA SER A 103 -2.99 19.70 -0.59
C SER A 103 -4.45 20.18 -0.60
N GLY A 104 -5.09 20.28 0.58
CA GLY A 104 -6.49 20.67 0.72
C GLY A 104 -7.48 19.65 0.14
N LEU A 105 -7.09 18.37 0.08
CA LEU A 105 -7.84 17.30 -0.57
C LEU A 105 -8.75 16.55 0.39
N GLN A 106 -9.96 16.25 -0.09
CA GLN A 106 -10.81 15.25 0.54
C GLN A 106 -10.40 13.85 0.06
N PRO A 107 -10.57 12.79 0.88
CA PRO A 107 -10.37 11.39 0.47
C PRO A 107 -11.46 10.98 -0.55
N SER A 108 -11.22 11.33 -1.82
CA SER A 108 -12.13 11.06 -2.93
C SER A 108 -11.35 10.93 -4.23
N LEU A 109 -11.82 10.06 -5.11
CA LEU A 109 -11.26 9.94 -6.46
C LEU A 109 -11.67 11.10 -7.39
N SER A 110 -12.70 11.88 -7.05
CA SER A 110 -13.29 12.87 -7.96
C SER A 110 -12.45 14.13 -8.23
N ASN A 111 -11.41 14.40 -7.43
CA ASN A 111 -10.59 15.62 -7.53
C ASN A 111 -9.08 15.31 -7.64
N LEU A 112 -8.75 14.11 -8.14
CA LEU A 112 -7.38 13.64 -8.31
C LEU A 112 -6.77 14.21 -9.60
N THR A 113 -5.82 15.11 -9.45
CA THR A 113 -4.90 15.48 -10.53
C THR A 113 -3.64 14.60 -10.47
N PRO A 114 -2.90 14.42 -11.58
CA PRO A 114 -1.67 13.62 -11.58
C PRO A 114 -0.66 14.06 -10.53
N MET A 115 -0.50 15.38 -10.32
CA MET A 115 0.41 15.92 -9.31
C MET A 115 -0.05 15.64 -7.87
N ARG A 116 -1.36 15.59 -7.63
CA ARG A 116 -1.91 15.22 -6.32
C ARG A 116 -1.73 13.73 -6.06
N LEU A 117 -1.93 12.90 -7.08
CA LEU A 117 -1.69 11.47 -6.98
C LEU A 117 -0.21 11.17 -6.72
N LEU A 118 0.69 11.89 -7.39
CA LEU A 118 2.12 11.87 -7.14
C LEU A 118 2.44 12.17 -5.67
N LEU A 119 1.95 13.29 -5.15
CA LEU A 119 2.17 13.71 -3.77
C LEU A 119 1.59 12.70 -2.76
N LEU A 120 0.36 12.23 -2.99
CA LEU A 120 -0.27 11.23 -2.14
C LEU A 120 0.51 9.90 -2.14
N SER A 121 0.96 9.43 -3.30
CA SER A 121 1.79 8.22 -3.38
C SER A 121 3.12 8.39 -2.66
N ALA A 122 3.80 9.52 -2.83
CA ALA A 122 5.07 9.80 -2.17
C ALA A 122 4.94 9.82 -0.64
N PHE A 123 3.96 10.54 -0.11
CA PHE A 123 3.75 10.58 1.33
C PHE A 123 3.24 9.24 1.88
N CYS A 124 2.39 8.51 1.15
CA CYS A 124 1.96 7.17 1.53
C CYS A 124 3.15 6.21 1.63
N SER A 125 4.05 6.20 0.65
CA SER A 125 5.27 5.39 0.66
C SER A 125 6.22 5.82 1.78
N ALA A 126 6.39 7.12 2.00
CA ALA A 126 7.24 7.62 3.09
C ALA A 126 6.69 7.24 4.47
N GLY A 127 5.39 7.41 4.68
CA GLY A 127 4.72 7.02 5.93
C GLY A 127 4.82 5.51 6.16
N ASN A 128 4.64 4.69 5.12
CA ASN A 128 4.83 3.26 5.21
C ASN A 128 6.28 2.89 5.54
N ALA A 129 7.27 3.46 4.86
CA ALA A 129 8.68 3.18 5.10
C ALA A 129 9.08 3.47 6.56
N VAL A 130 8.71 4.64 7.09
CA VAL A 130 8.99 5.01 8.48
C VAL A 130 8.36 4.02 9.47
N PHE A 131 7.07 3.71 9.30
CA PHE A 131 6.36 2.83 10.22
C PHE A 131 6.82 1.38 10.10
N TYR A 132 7.12 0.90 8.89
CA TYR A 132 7.67 -0.43 8.68
C TYR A 132 8.93 -0.64 9.51
N HIS A 133 9.85 0.32 9.47
CA HIS A 133 11.07 0.32 10.26
C HIS A 133 10.81 0.38 11.77
N LEU A 134 9.89 1.23 12.22
CA LEU A 134 9.48 1.25 13.62
C LEU A 134 8.93 -0.11 14.06
N GLY A 135 8.08 -0.73 13.24
CA GLY A 135 7.53 -2.06 13.51
C GLY A 135 8.60 -3.14 13.63
N LEU A 136 9.60 -3.14 12.74
CA LEU A 136 10.74 -4.07 12.81
C LEU A 136 11.58 -3.85 14.07
N ASN A 137 11.82 -2.60 14.44
CA ASN A 137 12.58 -2.25 15.65
C ASN A 137 11.83 -2.73 16.91
N TYR A 138 10.53 -2.46 17.01
CA TYR A 138 9.69 -2.93 18.11
C TYR A 138 9.54 -4.45 18.16
N ALA A 139 9.57 -5.13 17.02
CA ALA A 139 9.58 -6.59 16.94
C ALA A 139 10.92 -7.23 17.35
N GLY A 140 11.92 -6.43 17.72
CA GLY A 140 13.24 -6.91 18.14
C GLY A 140 14.15 -7.32 16.99
N VAL A 141 13.81 -6.96 15.75
CA VAL A 141 14.65 -7.20 14.56
C VAL A 141 15.66 -6.06 14.43
N GLY A 142 16.47 -5.90 15.47
CA GLY A 142 17.51 -4.87 15.60
C GLY A 142 18.73 -5.21 14.74
N GLY A 143 18.72 -4.75 13.49
CA GLY A 143 19.81 -4.95 12.52
C GLY A 143 19.45 -4.48 11.11
N HIS A 144 18.16 -4.24 10.87
CA HIS A 144 17.61 -3.78 9.59
C HIS A 144 17.38 -2.26 9.54
N SER A 145 17.74 -1.51 10.58
CA SER A 145 17.49 -0.06 10.70
C SER A 145 18.48 0.81 9.91
N ASP A 146 18.89 0.36 8.73
CA ASP A 146 19.77 1.14 7.86
C ASP A 146 18.94 2.13 7.02
N ILE A 147 19.51 3.31 6.77
CA ILE A 147 18.90 4.34 5.93
C ILE A 147 18.67 3.80 4.52
N PHE A 148 19.53 2.90 4.07
CA PHE A 148 19.39 2.21 2.79
C PHE A 148 18.07 1.46 2.70
N MET A 149 17.69 0.70 3.73
CA MET A 149 16.44 -0.07 3.71
C MET A 149 15.20 0.83 3.73
N HIS A 150 15.26 2.03 4.34
CA HIS A 150 14.18 3.01 4.25
C HIS A 150 13.96 3.47 2.80
N LEU A 151 15.07 3.75 2.09
CA LEU A 151 15.03 4.17 0.69
C LEU A 151 14.52 3.05 -0.21
N VAL A 152 14.91 1.80 0.05
CA VAL A 152 14.43 0.65 -0.72
C VAL A 152 12.92 0.45 -0.53
N VAL A 153 12.41 0.47 0.71
CA VAL A 153 10.96 0.34 0.96
C VAL A 153 10.18 1.49 0.32
N PHE A 154 10.67 2.72 0.46
CA PHE A 154 10.07 3.89 -0.18
C PHE A 154 10.04 3.76 -1.71
N ALA A 155 11.17 3.39 -2.33
CA ALA A 155 11.27 3.24 -3.77
C ALA A 155 10.40 2.08 -4.28
N GLY A 156 10.40 0.94 -3.58
CA GLY A 156 9.58 -0.22 -3.91
C GLY A 156 8.08 0.09 -3.87
N ASP A 157 7.64 0.81 -2.84
CA ASP A 157 6.25 1.27 -2.72
C ASP A 157 5.88 2.28 -3.82
N MET A 158 6.78 3.21 -4.14
CA MET A 158 6.57 4.20 -5.22
C MET A 158 6.45 3.51 -6.58
N VAL A 159 7.44 2.70 -6.95
CA VAL A 159 7.46 1.99 -8.23
C VAL A 159 6.26 1.04 -8.32
N GLY A 160 5.95 0.29 -7.25
CA GLY A 160 4.80 -0.60 -7.20
C GLY A 160 3.47 0.14 -7.38
N THR A 161 3.30 1.27 -6.71
CA THR A 161 2.09 2.10 -6.85
C THR A 161 1.90 2.59 -8.28
N TRP A 162 2.97 3.06 -8.92
CA TRP A 162 2.89 3.62 -10.27
C TRP A 162 2.76 2.54 -11.34
N ALA A 163 3.43 1.41 -11.17
CA ALA A 163 3.27 0.25 -12.03
C ALA A 163 1.80 -0.17 -12.07
N ALA A 164 1.13 -0.27 -10.92
CA ALA A 164 -0.29 -0.58 -10.84
C ALA A 164 -1.17 0.47 -11.53
N ILE A 165 -0.91 1.76 -11.31
CA ILE A 165 -1.68 2.85 -11.94
C ILE A 165 -1.56 2.80 -13.47
N TYR A 166 -0.33 2.68 -14.00
CA TYR A 166 -0.12 2.61 -15.45
C TYR A 166 -0.67 1.33 -16.05
N PHE A 167 -0.58 0.20 -15.35
CA PHE A 167 -1.17 -1.05 -15.79
C PHE A 167 -2.69 -0.94 -15.95
N ILE A 168 -3.38 -0.34 -14.97
CA ILE A 168 -4.82 -0.09 -15.03
C ILE A 168 -5.15 0.86 -16.19
N LYS A 169 -4.38 1.95 -16.33
CA LYS A 169 -4.57 2.92 -17.42
C LYS A 169 -4.46 2.26 -18.80
N LEU A 170 -3.40 1.50 -19.03
CA LEU A 170 -3.16 0.79 -20.30
C LEU A 170 -4.27 -0.24 -20.58
N SER A 171 -4.66 -1.01 -19.56
CA SER A 171 -5.76 -1.98 -19.68
C SER A 171 -7.07 -1.31 -20.06
N LEU A 172 -7.36 -0.15 -19.48
CA LEU A 172 -8.56 0.63 -19.80
C LEU A 172 -8.51 1.22 -21.21
N GLU A 173 -7.36 1.78 -21.62
CA GLU A 173 -7.17 2.31 -22.98
C GLU A 173 -7.33 1.22 -24.03
N MET A 174 -6.77 0.03 -23.80
CA MET A 174 -6.93 -1.13 -24.67
C MET A 174 -8.39 -1.58 -24.75
N PHE A 175 -9.08 -1.66 -23.60
CA PHE A 175 -10.49 -2.05 -23.54
C PHE A 175 -11.40 -1.04 -24.27
N LEU A 176 -11.18 0.26 -24.06
CA LEU A 176 -11.93 1.32 -24.73
C LEU A 176 -11.66 1.34 -26.23
N LYS A 177 -10.41 1.17 -26.66
CA LYS A 177 -10.04 1.05 -28.06
C LYS A 177 -10.66 -0.18 -28.71
N TRP A 178 -10.68 -1.31 -28.02
CA TRP A 178 -11.36 -2.52 -28.47
C TRP A 178 -12.86 -2.25 -28.64
N ARG A 179 -13.52 -1.67 -27.62
CA ARG A 179 -14.95 -1.33 -27.68
C ARG A 179 -15.30 -0.31 -28.76
N SER A 180 -14.40 0.63 -29.10
CA SER A 180 -14.66 1.63 -30.14
C SER A 180 -14.53 1.09 -31.57
N ASN A 181 -13.92 -0.09 -31.74
CA ASN A 181 -13.75 -0.74 -33.05
C ASN A 181 -14.89 -1.74 -33.37
N TYR A 182 -15.85 -1.91 -32.45
CA TYR A 182 -17.06 -2.73 -32.60
C TYR A 182 -18.30 -1.89 -32.26
#